data_AF-A0A3N4S772-F1
#
_entry.id   AF-A0A3N4S772-F1
#
_cell.length_a   1.000
_cell.length_b   1.000
_cell.length_c   1.000
_cell.angle_alpha   90.00
_cell.angle_beta   90.00
_cell.angle_gamma   90.00
#
_symmetry.space_group_name_H-M   'P 1'
#
loop_
_entity.id
_entity.type
_entity.pdbx_description
1 polymer ?
#
loop_
_entity_poly.entity_id
_entity_poly.type
_entity_poly.pdbx_seq_one_letter_code
_entity_poly.pdbx_strand_id
1 'polypeptide(L)'
;MVVNATRRRSLVAAAIAVTALGGAAVPASAATGHGYVSRNSTDSVVLVASLRGAGEVPVAGGPAVGDKDGAALELIQVKGDKVTVAVTWRGTGRPTDLHIHQGAKGTNGGVKIDFGKLLKKVKGHSVTGSVKVTDKALLKQLTTDPGAFYANLHTAEFPGGAVRGQLHAVTTVSDLKGGAFQASVVTGKQIYECKPAADGSYAFAQHDVSAKLGGGIRHSFVAPDSGTPQWVAPDGSAVTGAVLTKTPNGDGNIPELDLKATRSGKKHGLLAHTGEILRLNTVGGVAPAGSCTPGAVTGVPYRADYVFLQQH
;
A
#
# COMPACT_ATOMS: atom_id res chain seq x y z
N MET A 1 26.01 -19.81 76.57
CA MET A 1 27.12 -20.42 75.80
C MET A 1 27.73 -19.31 74.96
N VAL A 2 28.79 -18.65 75.45
CA VAL A 2 30.21 -19.03 75.24
C VAL A 2 30.57 -18.92 73.75
N VAL A 3 31.11 -17.76 73.32
CA VAL A 3 32.52 -17.52 72.86
C VAL A 3 32.76 -18.11 71.45
N ASN A 4 33.38 -17.52 70.42
CA ASN A 4 34.43 -16.49 70.22
C ASN A 4 34.34 -16.01 68.75
N ALA A 5 34.61 -14.74 68.43
CA ALA A 5 35.87 -14.20 67.86
C ALA A 5 36.28 -14.81 66.49
N THR A 6 36.77 -14.07 65.47
CA THR A 6 37.74 -12.95 65.46
C THR A 6 37.73 -12.37 64.02
N ARG A 7 37.74 -11.05 63.80
CA ARG A 7 38.88 -10.20 63.32
C ARG A 7 39.71 -10.84 62.18
N ARG A 8 40.18 -10.15 61.12
CA ARG A 8 40.42 -8.72 60.85
C ARG A 8 41.00 -8.57 59.43
N ARG A 9 40.91 -7.34 58.92
CA ARG A 9 41.91 -6.59 58.10
C ARG A 9 42.02 -6.85 56.60
N SER A 10 41.62 -5.81 55.89
CA SER A 10 42.06 -5.35 54.57
C SER A 10 43.58 -5.38 54.38
N LEU A 11 44.03 -5.66 53.15
CA LEU A 11 45.23 -5.07 52.55
C LEU A 11 45.06 -4.98 51.02
N VAL A 12 45.72 -3.97 50.48
CA VAL A 12 45.57 -3.34 49.17
C VAL A 12 46.62 -3.85 48.18
N ALA A 13 46.25 -3.84 46.90
CA ALA A 13 47.05 -3.75 45.67
C ALA A 13 47.96 -4.91 45.22
N ALA A 14 47.71 -5.37 43.99
CA ALA A 14 48.69 -5.28 42.91
C ALA A 14 47.98 -5.36 41.56
N ALA A 15 48.21 -4.34 40.73
CA ALA A 15 47.79 -4.26 39.34
C ALA A 15 48.65 -5.20 38.48
N ILE A 16 48.02 -5.93 37.55
CA ILE A 16 48.68 -6.38 36.33
C ILE A 16 47.79 -5.90 35.18
N ALA A 17 48.29 -4.90 34.47
CA ALA A 17 47.77 -4.48 33.19
C ALA A 17 48.16 -5.52 32.14
N VAL A 18 47.18 -6.06 31.44
CA VAL A 18 47.37 -6.65 30.11
C VAL A 18 46.52 -5.85 29.15
N THR A 19 47.17 -4.91 28.48
CA THR A 19 46.65 -4.27 27.26
C THR A 19 46.80 -5.24 26.10
N ALA A 20 45.68 -5.68 25.54
CA ALA A 20 45.61 -6.13 24.16
C ALA A 20 44.44 -5.42 23.47
N LEU A 21 44.79 -4.67 22.43
CA LEU A 21 43.92 -3.85 21.61
C LEU A 21 42.90 -4.71 20.84
N GLY A 22 41.70 -4.18 20.64
CA GLY A 22 40.71 -4.76 19.72
C GLY A 22 39.25 -4.42 20.05
N GLY A 23 38.96 -3.14 20.29
CA GLY A 23 37.59 -2.68 20.44
C GLY A 23 36.86 -2.64 19.09
N ALA A 24 35.67 -3.26 19.05
CA ALA A 24 34.50 -2.69 18.41
C ALA A 24 33.27 -3.43 18.96
N ALA A 25 32.72 -2.93 20.07
CA ALA A 25 31.32 -3.17 20.37
C ALA A 25 30.54 -2.61 19.18
N VAL A 26 29.81 -3.47 18.46
CA VAL A 26 28.91 -3.03 17.40
C VAL A 26 27.71 -2.41 18.10
N PRO A 27 27.47 -1.09 18.06
CA PRO A 27 26.17 -0.58 18.44
C PRO A 27 25.17 -1.13 17.42
N ALA A 28 24.12 -1.78 17.92
CA ALA A 28 22.94 -2.08 17.11
C ALA A 28 22.30 -0.74 16.72
N SER A 29 22.69 -0.21 15.57
CA SER A 29 22.03 0.94 14.96
C SER A 29 20.63 0.51 14.53
N ALA A 30 19.63 0.85 15.32
CA ALA A 30 18.26 1.00 14.85
C ALA A 30 18.23 2.17 13.86
N ALA A 31 18.56 1.89 12.59
CA ALA A 31 18.37 2.80 11.49
C ALA A 31 17.10 2.37 10.74
N THR A 32 15.95 2.90 11.12
CA THR A 32 14.83 3.09 10.19
C THR A 32 15.21 4.20 9.21
N GLY A 33 16.20 3.91 8.37
CA GLY A 33 16.56 4.72 7.23
C GLY A 33 15.71 4.27 6.06
N HIS A 34 14.62 4.99 5.80
CA HIS A 34 14.07 5.00 4.46
C HIS A 34 15.20 5.50 3.56
N GLY A 35 15.77 4.63 2.72
CA GLY A 35 16.74 5.00 1.71
C GLY A 35 16.08 5.96 0.73
N TYR A 36 16.07 7.25 1.04
CA TYR A 36 15.63 8.28 0.14
C TYR A 36 16.69 8.41 -0.95
N VAL A 37 16.46 7.76 -2.08
CA VAL A 37 17.15 8.15 -3.31
C VAL A 37 16.82 9.62 -3.53
N SER A 38 17.83 10.49 -3.48
CA SER A 38 17.70 11.91 -3.80
C SER A 38 17.22 12.02 -5.25
N ARG A 39 15.90 12.19 -5.44
CA ARG A 39 15.30 12.42 -6.75
C ARG A 39 15.53 13.87 -7.15
N ASN A 40 15.97 14.10 -8.38
CA ASN A 40 16.27 15.43 -8.88
C ASN A 40 14.97 16.25 -9.02
N SER A 41 15.00 17.58 -8.90
CA SER A 41 13.76 18.40 -8.92
C SER A 41 13.03 18.42 -10.28
N THR A 42 13.64 17.81 -11.30
CA THR A 42 13.08 17.56 -12.64
C THR A 42 12.37 16.21 -12.76
N ASP A 43 12.57 15.30 -11.79
CA ASP A 43 11.99 13.97 -11.81
C ASP A 43 10.51 14.05 -11.49
N SER A 44 9.72 13.46 -12.38
CA SER A 44 8.28 13.38 -12.22
C SER A 44 7.94 12.26 -11.25
N VAL A 45 7.13 12.55 -10.23
CA VAL A 45 6.60 11.55 -9.31
C VAL A 45 5.17 11.23 -9.71
N VAL A 46 4.90 9.94 -9.92
CA VAL A 46 3.55 9.44 -10.15
C VAL A 46 3.01 8.84 -8.86
N LEU A 47 1.80 9.25 -8.50
CA LEU A 47 1.02 8.74 -7.38
C LEU A 47 -0.27 8.12 -7.91
N VAL A 48 -0.84 7.23 -7.12
CA VAL A 48 -2.10 6.58 -7.42
C VAL A 48 -3.00 6.49 -6.20
N ALA A 49 -4.30 6.66 -6.40
CA ALA A 49 -5.32 6.28 -5.43
C ALA A 49 -6.37 5.39 -6.11
N SER A 50 -6.73 4.30 -5.43
CA SER A 50 -7.94 3.54 -5.71
C SER A 50 -9.03 3.96 -4.73
N LEU A 51 -10.03 4.69 -5.22
CA LEU A 51 -11.06 5.30 -4.39
C LEU A 51 -12.31 4.41 -4.36
N ARG A 52 -12.88 4.23 -3.16
CA ARG A 52 -14.13 3.52 -2.90
C ARG A 52 -14.96 4.28 -1.88
N GLY A 53 -16.29 4.12 -1.89
CA GLY A 53 -17.13 4.74 -0.86
C GLY A 53 -16.85 4.19 0.54
N ALA A 54 -16.44 2.92 0.65
CA ALA A 54 -15.97 2.34 1.91
C ALA A 54 -14.70 3.01 2.48
N GLY A 55 -14.00 3.83 1.68
CA GLY A 55 -12.86 4.61 2.13
C GLY A 55 -13.23 5.92 2.82
N GLU A 56 -14.49 6.34 2.74
CA GLU A 56 -15.00 7.58 3.36
C GLU A 56 -15.09 7.48 4.88
N VAL A 57 -14.98 8.63 5.54
CA VAL A 57 -15.07 8.74 7.01
C VAL A 57 -16.24 9.64 7.38
N PRO A 58 -17.41 9.06 7.71
CA PRO A 58 -18.60 9.84 8.07
C PRO A 58 -18.38 10.70 9.32
N VAL A 59 -18.98 11.88 9.33
CA VAL A 59 -19.07 12.76 10.51
C VAL A 59 -20.53 12.85 10.93
N ALA A 60 -20.80 12.70 12.24
CA ALA A 60 -22.16 12.78 12.76
C ALA A 60 -22.79 14.15 12.44
N GLY A 61 -23.99 14.14 11.85
CA GLY A 61 -24.68 15.36 11.39
C GLY A 61 -24.04 16.02 10.15
N GLY A 62 -23.00 15.42 9.57
CA GLY A 62 -22.37 15.88 8.34
C GLY A 62 -23.14 15.51 7.08
N PRO A 63 -22.70 16.02 5.91
CA PRO A 63 -23.25 15.64 4.62
C PRO A 63 -23.12 14.13 4.35
N ALA A 64 -23.93 13.61 3.42
CA ALA A 64 -23.86 12.23 2.99
C ALA A 64 -22.49 11.90 2.38
N VAL A 65 -21.96 10.72 2.73
CA VAL A 65 -20.70 10.17 2.23
C VAL A 65 -20.82 8.69 1.92
N GLY A 66 -19.90 8.16 1.14
CA GLY A 66 -19.66 6.73 1.01
C GLY A 66 -20.62 6.04 0.06
N ASP A 67 -20.47 6.35 -1.23
CA ASP A 67 -21.18 5.68 -2.30
C ASP A 67 -20.76 4.20 -2.38
N LYS A 68 -21.70 3.30 -2.09
CA LYS A 68 -21.44 1.85 -2.01
C LYS A 68 -21.11 1.24 -3.37
N ASP A 69 -21.64 1.84 -4.44
CA ASP A 69 -21.45 1.37 -5.81
C ASP A 69 -20.30 2.11 -6.50
N GLY A 70 -19.95 3.30 -5.98
CA GLY A 70 -18.90 4.16 -6.47
C GLY A 70 -17.50 3.56 -6.41
N ALA A 71 -16.75 3.77 -7.49
CA ALA A 71 -15.31 3.60 -7.53
C ALA A 71 -14.65 4.63 -8.46
N ALA A 72 -13.44 5.07 -8.11
CA ALA A 72 -12.60 5.85 -9.01
C ALA A 72 -11.14 5.39 -8.94
N LEU A 73 -10.43 5.56 -10.04
CA LEU A 73 -8.98 5.39 -10.11
C LEU A 73 -8.38 6.72 -10.53
N GLU A 74 -7.52 7.25 -9.68
CA GLU A 74 -6.87 8.53 -9.88
C GLU A 74 -5.36 8.35 -9.96
N LEU A 75 -4.76 8.82 -11.05
CA LEU A 75 -3.32 8.95 -11.22
C LEU A 75 -2.94 10.42 -11.15
N ILE A 76 -1.93 10.72 -10.35
CA ILE A 76 -1.44 12.08 -10.12
C ILE A 76 0.03 12.13 -10.50
N GLN A 77 0.39 13.07 -11.37
CA GLN A 77 1.76 13.35 -11.75
C GLN A 77 2.18 14.70 -11.18
N VAL A 78 3.19 14.69 -10.32
CA VAL A 78 3.83 15.90 -9.79
C VAL A 78 5.12 16.14 -10.57
N LYS A 79 5.19 17.26 -11.29
CA LYS A 79 6.38 17.68 -12.04
C LYS A 79 6.63 19.17 -11.82
N GLY A 80 7.63 19.50 -11.02
CA GLY A 80 7.86 20.88 -10.58
C GLY A 80 6.66 21.41 -9.81
N ASP A 81 6.12 22.56 -10.22
CA ASP A 81 4.93 23.20 -9.63
C ASP A 81 3.61 22.78 -10.31
N LYS A 82 3.67 21.83 -11.25
CA LYS A 82 2.50 21.35 -11.99
C LYS A 82 2.07 19.99 -11.46
N VAL A 83 0.82 19.93 -11.00
CA VAL A 83 0.16 18.69 -10.58
C VAL A 83 -0.88 18.34 -11.63
N THR A 84 -0.67 17.22 -12.32
CA THR A 84 -1.56 16.71 -13.35
C THR A 84 -2.35 15.54 -12.80
N VAL A 85 -3.66 15.55 -12.98
CA VAL A 85 -4.55 14.46 -12.61
C VAL A 85 -5.09 13.78 -13.87
N ALA A 86 -5.21 12.46 -13.82
CA ALA A 86 -6.04 11.67 -14.70
C ALA A 86 -6.92 10.78 -13.83
N VAL A 87 -8.23 10.99 -13.87
CA VAL A 87 -9.19 10.22 -13.09
C VAL A 87 -10.21 9.56 -14.00
N THR A 88 -10.56 8.33 -13.65
CA THR A 88 -11.71 7.60 -14.20
C THR A 88 -12.61 7.18 -13.06
N TRP A 89 -13.93 7.18 -13.26
CA TRP A 89 -14.89 6.73 -12.25
C TRP A 89 -15.95 5.81 -12.84
N ARG A 90 -16.64 5.06 -11.99
CA ARG A 90 -17.77 4.19 -12.34
C ARG A 90 -18.68 3.99 -11.14
N GLY A 91 -19.93 3.60 -11.40
CA GLY A 91 -20.89 3.25 -10.36
C GLY A 91 -21.31 4.41 -9.45
N THR A 92 -20.98 5.66 -9.81
CA THR A 92 -21.36 6.86 -9.08
C THR A 92 -21.85 7.95 -10.03
N GLY A 93 -22.52 8.96 -9.50
CA GLY A 93 -23.03 10.12 -10.24
C GLY A 93 -21.95 10.98 -10.90
N ARG A 94 -22.38 12.05 -11.58
CA ARG A 94 -21.45 13.03 -12.16
C ARG A 94 -20.68 13.73 -11.03
N PRO A 95 -19.33 13.78 -11.09
CA PRO A 95 -18.55 14.45 -10.08
C PRO A 95 -18.87 15.94 -9.99
N THR A 96 -19.00 16.46 -8.77
CA THR A 96 -19.13 17.90 -8.47
C THR A 96 -17.79 18.50 -8.07
N ASP A 97 -16.95 17.72 -7.38
CA ASP A 97 -15.63 18.12 -6.92
C ASP A 97 -14.63 16.96 -7.00
N LEU A 98 -13.34 17.33 -7.08
CA LEU A 98 -12.20 16.42 -7.14
C LEU A 98 -11.04 17.06 -6.39
N HIS A 99 -10.60 16.43 -5.31
CA HIS A 99 -9.65 17.03 -4.36
C HIS A 99 -8.55 16.06 -3.94
N ILE A 100 -7.38 16.61 -3.64
CA ILE A 100 -6.41 15.98 -2.75
C ILE A 100 -6.49 16.67 -1.39
N HIS A 101 -6.71 15.88 -0.35
CA HIS A 101 -6.72 16.28 1.05
C HIS A 101 -5.47 15.79 1.76
N GLN A 102 -5.12 16.45 2.87
CA GLN A 102 -4.08 15.99 3.78
C GLN A 102 -4.69 15.39 5.04
N GLY A 103 -4.56 14.08 5.18
CA GLY A 103 -5.05 13.30 6.30
C GLY A 103 -4.61 11.84 6.21
N ALA A 104 -4.27 11.25 7.36
CA ALA A 104 -3.97 9.83 7.45
C ALA A 104 -5.20 8.97 7.14
N LYS A 105 -4.99 7.69 6.88
CA LYS A 105 -6.07 6.72 6.68
C LYS A 105 -7.01 6.71 7.89
N GLY A 106 -8.32 6.83 7.65
CA GLY A 106 -9.33 6.86 8.69
C GLY A 106 -9.57 8.25 9.31
N THR A 107 -8.87 9.30 8.84
CA THR A 107 -9.01 10.66 9.36
C THR A 107 -9.37 11.64 8.25
N ASN A 108 -10.36 12.48 8.49
CA ASN A 108 -10.72 13.58 7.61
C ASN A 108 -9.67 14.70 7.68
N GLY A 109 -9.39 15.28 6.51
CA GLY A 109 -8.35 16.30 6.33
C GLY A 109 -8.84 17.49 5.50
N GLY A 110 -8.13 18.62 5.58
CA GLY A 110 -8.42 19.79 4.75
C GLY A 110 -8.00 19.59 3.29
N VAL A 111 -8.71 20.24 2.36
CA VAL A 111 -8.35 20.28 0.94
C VAL A 111 -7.01 21.00 0.77
N LYS A 112 -6.12 20.41 -0.03
CA LYS A 112 -4.81 20.98 -0.38
C LYS A 112 -4.63 21.26 -1.86
N ILE A 113 -5.25 20.46 -2.72
CA ILE A 113 -5.24 20.67 -4.17
C ILE A 113 -6.67 20.48 -4.69
N ASP A 114 -7.15 21.48 -5.42
CA ASP A 114 -8.49 21.51 -6.00
C ASP A 114 -8.43 21.36 -7.53
N PHE A 115 -9.10 20.32 -8.03
CA PHE A 115 -9.24 20.02 -9.45
C PHE A 115 -10.66 20.24 -9.98
N GLY A 116 -11.60 20.73 -9.18
CA GLY A 116 -13.03 20.88 -9.52
C GLY A 116 -13.26 21.67 -10.81
N LYS A 117 -12.43 22.68 -11.10
CA LYS A 117 -12.49 23.42 -12.38
C LYS A 117 -12.28 22.54 -13.61
N LEU A 118 -11.53 21.45 -13.49
CA LEU A 118 -11.29 20.50 -14.59
C LEU A 118 -12.56 19.73 -14.95
N LEU A 119 -13.54 19.60 -14.05
CA LEU A 119 -14.78 18.86 -14.28
C LEU A 119 -15.67 19.45 -15.41
N LYS A 120 -15.36 20.68 -15.86
CA LYS A 120 -15.94 21.27 -17.08
C LYS A 120 -15.47 20.58 -18.36
N LYS A 121 -14.36 19.83 -18.31
CA LYS A 121 -13.71 19.15 -19.45
C LYS A 121 -13.92 17.63 -19.43
N VAL A 122 -14.87 17.14 -18.64
CA VAL A 122 -15.20 15.72 -18.55
C VAL A 122 -15.53 15.14 -19.92
N LYS A 123 -14.96 13.97 -20.21
CA LYS A 123 -15.27 13.15 -21.38
C LYS A 123 -15.70 11.77 -20.90
N GLY A 124 -16.99 11.45 -21.08
CA GLY A 124 -17.57 10.22 -20.53
C GLY A 124 -17.38 10.16 -19.01
N HIS A 125 -16.72 9.10 -18.53
CA HIS A 125 -16.41 8.90 -17.12
C HIS A 125 -14.94 9.20 -16.78
N SER A 126 -14.35 10.18 -17.46
CA SER A 126 -12.96 10.56 -17.24
C SER A 126 -12.73 12.07 -17.33
N VAL A 127 -11.70 12.53 -16.64
CA VAL A 127 -11.14 13.86 -16.83
C VAL A 127 -9.63 13.82 -16.62
N THR A 128 -8.92 14.62 -17.41
CA THR A 128 -7.50 14.87 -17.21
C THR A 128 -7.21 16.36 -17.33
N GLY A 129 -6.24 16.83 -16.56
CA GLY A 129 -5.76 18.20 -16.63
C GLY A 129 -4.78 18.51 -15.52
N SER A 130 -4.27 19.73 -15.51
CA SER A 130 -3.26 20.15 -14.55
C SER A 130 -3.68 21.42 -13.83
N VAL A 131 -3.20 21.54 -12.59
CA VAL A 131 -3.23 22.76 -11.80
C VAL A 131 -1.80 23.13 -11.41
N LYS A 132 -1.58 24.42 -11.16
CA LYS A 132 -0.32 24.93 -10.64
C LYS A 132 -0.43 25.04 -9.12
N VAL A 133 0.54 24.48 -8.40
CA VAL A 133 0.64 24.51 -6.94
C VAL A 133 1.92 25.24 -6.58
N THR A 134 1.79 26.40 -5.91
CA THR A 134 2.93 27.25 -5.55
C THR A 134 3.57 26.87 -4.23
N ASP A 135 2.86 26.13 -3.37
CA ASP A 135 3.36 25.63 -2.10
C ASP A 135 4.34 24.47 -2.31
N LYS A 136 5.64 24.79 -2.26
CA LYS A 136 6.72 23.83 -2.42
C LYS A 136 6.80 22.83 -1.25
N ALA A 137 6.42 23.23 -0.04
CA ALA A 137 6.47 22.35 1.12
C ALA A 137 5.39 21.27 1.00
N LEU A 138 4.18 21.67 0.58
CA LEU A 138 3.10 20.75 0.24
C LEU A 138 3.52 19.75 -0.84
N LEU A 139 4.09 20.22 -1.95
CA LEU A 139 4.54 19.35 -3.04
C LEU A 139 5.62 18.37 -2.61
N LYS A 140 6.57 18.83 -1.78
CA LYS A 140 7.58 17.95 -1.18
C LYS A 140 6.92 16.89 -0.32
N GLN A 141 6.02 17.27 0.58
CA GLN A 141 5.35 16.31 1.47
C GLN A 141 4.51 15.31 0.68
N LEU A 142 3.75 15.77 -0.31
CA LEU A 142 2.94 14.93 -1.19
C LEU A 142 3.76 13.86 -1.92
N THR A 143 5.00 14.17 -2.29
CA THR A 143 5.89 13.25 -3.01
C THR A 143 6.75 12.38 -2.11
N THR A 144 7.06 12.82 -0.88
CA THR A 144 7.86 12.04 0.07
C THR A 144 7.03 11.16 1.01
N ASP A 145 5.81 11.59 1.32
CA ASP A 145 4.88 10.90 2.22
C ASP A 145 3.45 10.96 1.63
N PRO A 146 3.21 10.31 0.48
CA PRO A 146 1.89 10.30 -0.15
C PRO A 146 0.83 9.64 0.74
N GLY A 147 1.23 8.73 1.64
CA GLY A 147 0.31 8.05 2.57
C GLY A 147 -0.37 9.00 3.56
N ALA A 148 0.17 10.20 3.78
CA ALA A 148 -0.46 11.26 4.57
C ALA A 148 -1.53 12.07 3.79
N PHE A 149 -1.82 11.70 2.55
CA PHE A 149 -2.78 12.36 1.68
C PHE A 149 -3.78 11.35 1.11
N TYR A 150 -4.95 11.85 0.74
CA TYR A 150 -5.97 11.07 0.06
C TYR A 150 -6.63 11.87 -1.05
N ALA A 151 -7.04 11.16 -2.09
CA ALA A 151 -7.90 11.68 -3.13
C ALA A 151 -9.37 11.49 -2.73
N ASN A 152 -10.21 12.44 -3.10
CA ASN A 152 -11.64 12.41 -2.85
C ASN A 152 -12.41 12.95 -4.05
N LEU A 153 -13.50 12.26 -4.40
CA LEU A 153 -14.42 12.66 -5.46
C LEU A 153 -15.81 12.78 -4.87
N HIS A 154 -16.47 13.90 -5.14
CA HIS A 154 -17.79 14.23 -4.61
C HIS A 154 -18.83 14.15 -5.72
N THR A 155 -20.08 13.88 -5.36
CA THR A 155 -21.22 13.96 -6.26
C THR A 155 -22.36 14.71 -5.59
N ALA A 156 -23.41 15.05 -6.34
CA ALA A 156 -24.59 15.71 -5.78
C ALA A 156 -25.28 14.87 -4.69
N GLU A 157 -25.25 13.53 -4.81
CA GLU A 157 -25.81 12.61 -3.82
C GLU A 157 -24.92 12.48 -2.58
N PHE A 158 -23.60 12.54 -2.77
CA PHE A 158 -22.61 12.43 -1.70
C PHE A 158 -21.71 13.68 -1.63
N PRO A 159 -22.26 14.82 -1.18
CA PRO A 159 -21.51 16.08 -1.16
C PRO A 159 -20.36 16.08 -0.16
N GLY A 160 -20.38 15.20 0.85
CA GLY A 160 -19.26 15.03 1.77
C GLY A 160 -18.11 14.18 1.20
N GLY A 161 -18.34 13.48 0.10
CA GLY A 161 -17.40 12.54 -0.50
C GLY A 161 -18.11 11.27 -0.98
N ALA A 162 -18.16 11.03 -2.28
CA ALA A 162 -18.71 9.81 -2.85
C ALA A 162 -17.73 8.65 -2.69
N VAL A 163 -16.45 8.88 -3.04
CA VAL A 163 -15.39 7.89 -2.96
C VAL A 163 -14.07 8.51 -2.50
N ARG A 164 -13.32 7.77 -1.68
CA ARG A 164 -12.03 8.19 -1.09
C ARG A 164 -10.99 7.08 -1.17
N GLY A 165 -9.71 7.47 -1.32
CA GLY A 165 -8.58 6.54 -1.33
C GLY A 165 -7.25 7.24 -0.98
N GLN A 166 -6.41 6.60 -0.16
CA GLN A 166 -5.07 7.14 0.14
C GLN A 166 -4.19 7.16 -1.11
N LEU A 167 -3.23 8.08 -1.13
CA LEU A 167 -2.23 8.13 -2.20
C LEU A 167 -1.06 7.19 -1.93
N HIS A 168 -0.62 6.52 -2.99
CA HIS A 168 0.53 5.63 -2.98
C HIS A 168 1.52 6.08 -4.04
N ALA A 169 2.82 5.99 -3.74
CA ALA A 169 3.86 6.21 -4.73
C ALA A 169 3.87 5.06 -5.75
N VAL A 170 4.20 5.40 -6.98
CA VAL A 170 4.44 4.47 -8.06
C VAL A 170 5.91 4.60 -8.47
N THR A 171 6.58 3.47 -8.67
CA THR A 171 8.05 3.45 -8.81
C THR A 171 8.53 3.09 -10.21
N THR A 172 7.69 2.46 -11.03
CA THR A 172 8.08 1.96 -12.36
C THR A 172 7.66 2.86 -13.53
N VAL A 173 6.80 3.84 -13.31
CA VAL A 173 6.40 4.83 -14.32
C VAL A 173 6.69 6.25 -13.87
N SER A 174 7.06 7.11 -14.81
CA SER A 174 7.36 8.52 -14.57
C SER A 174 6.35 9.47 -15.21
N ASP A 175 5.40 8.96 -16.01
CA ASP A 175 4.32 9.73 -16.61
C ASP A 175 3.00 8.96 -16.68
N LEU A 176 1.94 9.63 -17.10
CA LEU A 176 0.57 9.10 -17.13
C LEU A 176 0.22 8.37 -18.43
N LYS A 177 1.16 8.17 -19.36
CA LYS A 177 0.80 7.71 -20.70
C LYS A 177 0.41 6.23 -20.71
N GLY A 178 1.04 5.40 -19.86
CA GLY A 178 0.87 3.93 -19.87
C GLY A 178 -0.56 3.48 -19.56
N GLY A 179 -1.33 4.32 -18.86
CA GLY A 179 -2.65 3.95 -18.38
C GLY A 179 -2.58 2.98 -17.20
N ALA A 180 -3.70 2.85 -16.51
CA ALA A 180 -3.85 1.92 -15.40
C ALA A 180 -5.31 1.49 -15.31
N PHE A 181 -5.56 0.35 -14.69
CA PHE A 181 -6.91 -0.06 -14.35
C PHE A 181 -6.97 -0.68 -12.97
N GLN A 182 -8.13 -0.55 -12.35
CA GLN A 182 -8.44 -1.13 -11.05
C GLN A 182 -9.27 -2.39 -11.23
N ALA A 183 -8.90 -3.48 -10.57
CA ALA A 183 -9.70 -4.70 -10.47
C ALA A 183 -9.78 -5.16 -9.02
N SER A 184 -11.00 -5.23 -8.50
CA SER A 184 -11.25 -5.55 -7.10
C SER A 184 -11.44 -7.04 -6.91
N VAL A 185 -11.05 -7.54 -5.75
CA VAL A 185 -11.34 -8.91 -5.33
C VAL A 185 -12.86 -9.09 -5.19
N VAL A 186 -13.43 -9.96 -6.02
CA VAL A 186 -14.84 -10.35 -5.96
C VAL A 186 -15.02 -11.47 -4.92
N THR A 187 -14.14 -12.47 -4.98
CA THR A 187 -14.03 -13.56 -4.01
C THR A 187 -12.54 -13.80 -3.75
N GLY A 188 -12.12 -13.86 -2.49
CA GLY A 188 -10.70 -14.04 -2.16
C GLY A 188 -10.49 -14.66 -0.78
N LYS A 189 -9.51 -15.56 -0.70
CA LYS A 189 -8.97 -16.11 0.55
C LYS A 189 -7.45 -16.09 0.53
N GLN A 190 -6.84 -15.66 1.63
CA GLN A 190 -5.45 -15.97 1.94
C GLN A 190 -5.40 -17.39 2.48
N ILE A 191 -4.53 -18.23 1.96
CA ILE A 191 -4.43 -19.63 2.34
C ILE A 191 -3.18 -19.79 3.20
N TYR A 192 -3.38 -20.37 4.37
CA TYR A 192 -2.35 -20.61 5.36
C TYR A 192 -2.23 -22.11 5.65
N GLU A 193 -1.00 -22.55 5.89
CA GLU A 193 -0.70 -23.89 6.36
C GLU A 193 0.03 -23.79 7.71
N CYS A 194 -0.34 -24.66 8.64
CA CYS A 194 0.31 -24.77 9.93
C CYS A 194 1.68 -25.43 9.80
N LYS A 195 2.74 -24.65 10.00
CA LYS A 195 4.14 -25.06 9.80
C LYS A 195 4.98 -24.86 11.07
N PRO A 196 6.12 -25.57 11.19
CA PRO A 196 7.09 -25.30 12.24
C PRO A 196 7.52 -23.83 12.21
N ALA A 197 7.49 -23.17 13.36
CA ALA A 197 8.00 -21.83 13.59
C ALA A 197 9.42 -21.87 14.16
N ALA A 198 10.11 -20.73 14.11
CA ALA A 198 11.52 -20.63 14.53
C ALA A 198 11.74 -20.92 16.03
N ASP A 199 10.72 -20.77 16.86
CA ASP A 199 10.74 -21.03 18.30
C ASP A 199 10.40 -22.50 18.66
N GLY A 200 10.26 -23.38 17.66
CA GLY A 200 9.88 -24.77 17.84
C GLY A 200 8.37 -24.99 18.04
N SER A 201 7.57 -23.93 18.04
CA SER A 201 6.11 -24.02 18.01
C SER A 201 5.60 -24.27 16.59
N TYR A 202 4.27 -24.37 16.43
CA TYR A 202 3.61 -24.43 15.14
C TYR A 202 2.72 -23.19 14.96
N ALA A 203 2.84 -22.55 13.80
CA ALA A 203 2.08 -21.36 13.44
C ALA A 203 1.62 -21.41 11.99
N PHE A 204 0.53 -20.71 11.69
CA PHE A 204 0.05 -20.54 10.32
C PHE A 204 1.00 -19.64 9.52
N ALA A 205 1.64 -20.23 8.51
CA ALA A 205 2.47 -19.52 7.53
C ALA A 205 1.74 -19.43 6.19
N GLN A 206 2.02 -18.38 5.41
CA GLN A 206 1.40 -18.19 4.10
C GLN A 206 1.72 -19.38 3.18
N HIS A 207 0.67 -20.03 2.69
CA HIS A 207 0.77 -21.19 1.80
C HIS A 207 0.42 -20.82 0.36
N ASP A 208 -0.71 -20.14 0.17
CA ASP A 208 -1.15 -19.70 -1.16
C ASP A 208 -2.16 -18.54 -1.04
N VAL A 209 -2.74 -18.11 -2.15
CA VAL A 209 -3.90 -17.23 -2.23
C VAL A 209 -4.84 -17.82 -3.27
N SER A 210 -6.15 -17.69 -3.05
CA SER A 210 -7.13 -18.01 -4.07
C SER A 210 -8.09 -16.84 -4.20
N ALA A 211 -7.98 -16.10 -5.30
CA ALA A 211 -8.87 -14.99 -5.56
C ALA A 211 -9.29 -14.88 -7.03
N LYS A 212 -10.50 -14.36 -7.22
CA LYS A 212 -11.05 -13.91 -8.50
C LYS A 212 -11.33 -12.42 -8.39
N LEU A 213 -10.69 -11.65 -9.26
CA LEU A 213 -10.87 -10.21 -9.35
C LEU A 213 -11.91 -9.88 -10.44
N GLY A 214 -12.32 -8.61 -10.48
CA GLY A 214 -13.08 -8.05 -11.59
C GLY A 214 -12.42 -8.35 -12.95
N GLY A 215 -13.24 -8.50 -13.99
CA GLY A 215 -12.75 -8.93 -15.32
C GLY A 215 -12.35 -10.41 -15.39
N GLY A 216 -12.61 -11.20 -14.34
CA GLY A 216 -12.33 -12.64 -14.33
C GLY A 216 -10.86 -12.99 -14.15
N ILE A 217 -10.03 -12.05 -13.71
CA ILE A 217 -8.61 -12.27 -13.44
C ILE A 217 -8.49 -13.21 -12.23
N ARG A 218 -7.78 -14.32 -12.39
CA ARG A 218 -7.45 -15.25 -11.30
C ARG A 218 -6.15 -14.83 -10.65
N HIS A 219 -6.08 -14.94 -9.33
CA HIS A 219 -4.89 -14.64 -8.54
C HIS A 219 -4.57 -15.81 -7.60
N SER A 220 -3.33 -16.28 -7.68
CA SER A 220 -2.76 -17.35 -6.85
C SER A 220 -1.26 -17.13 -6.69
N PHE A 221 -0.57 -18.02 -5.98
CA PHE A 221 0.86 -18.21 -6.21
C PHE A 221 1.10 -19.08 -7.44
N VAL A 222 2.30 -18.99 -8.03
CA VAL A 222 2.70 -19.84 -9.17
C VAL A 222 2.76 -21.32 -8.80
N ALA A 223 3.08 -21.59 -7.53
CA ALA A 223 2.94 -22.86 -6.85
C ALA A 223 2.73 -22.59 -5.36
N PRO A 224 2.08 -23.48 -4.59
CA PRO A 224 2.00 -23.37 -3.15
C PRO A 224 3.40 -23.17 -2.54
N ASP A 225 3.48 -22.34 -1.50
CA ASP A 225 4.69 -21.97 -0.76
C ASP A 225 5.78 -21.24 -1.53
N SER A 226 5.60 -21.00 -2.84
CA SER A 226 6.58 -20.27 -3.65
C SER A 226 6.74 -18.80 -3.26
N GLY A 227 5.75 -18.24 -2.55
CA GLY A 227 5.67 -16.81 -2.23
C GLY A 227 5.55 -15.88 -3.45
N THR A 228 5.49 -16.44 -4.68
CA THR A 228 5.50 -15.66 -5.92
C THR A 228 4.06 -15.52 -6.44
N PRO A 229 3.41 -14.36 -6.25
CA PRO A 229 2.07 -14.13 -6.74
C PRO A 229 2.01 -14.09 -8.26
N GLN A 230 0.89 -14.54 -8.82
CA GLN A 230 0.55 -14.42 -10.22
C GLN A 230 -0.89 -13.92 -10.42
N TRP A 231 -1.12 -13.27 -11.55
CA TRP A 231 -2.44 -12.85 -12.03
C TRP A 231 -2.61 -13.32 -13.46
N VAL A 232 -3.72 -14.00 -13.75
CA VAL A 232 -4.01 -14.59 -15.06
C VAL A 232 -5.37 -14.10 -15.53
N ALA A 233 -5.40 -13.34 -16.62
CA ALA A 233 -6.62 -12.83 -17.23
C ALA A 233 -7.26 -13.88 -18.18
N PRO A 234 -8.58 -13.79 -18.46
CA PRO A 234 -9.26 -14.70 -19.39
C PRO A 234 -8.70 -14.72 -20.81
N ASP A 235 -8.10 -13.63 -21.27
CA ASP A 235 -7.46 -13.55 -22.60
C ASP A 235 -6.12 -14.32 -22.69
N GLY A 236 -5.60 -14.81 -21.55
CA GLY A 236 -4.33 -15.53 -21.45
C GLY A 236 -3.11 -14.63 -21.22
N SER A 237 -3.28 -13.31 -21.12
CA SER A 237 -2.26 -12.43 -20.55
C SER A 237 -2.10 -12.73 -19.06
N ALA A 238 -0.86 -12.70 -18.58
CA ALA A 238 -0.55 -13.00 -17.18
C ALA A 238 0.75 -12.34 -16.76
N VAL A 239 0.85 -12.07 -15.45
CA VAL A 239 2.01 -11.47 -14.80
C VAL A 239 2.28 -12.15 -13.46
N THR A 240 3.54 -12.24 -13.08
CA THR A 240 3.99 -12.51 -11.71
C THR A 240 4.38 -11.20 -11.02
N GLY A 241 4.40 -11.19 -9.68
CA GLY A 241 4.79 -10.01 -8.90
C GLY A 241 5.96 -10.28 -7.96
N ALA A 242 6.85 -9.31 -7.82
CA ALA A 242 7.87 -9.26 -6.77
C ALA A 242 7.60 -8.05 -5.88
N VAL A 243 7.51 -8.25 -4.56
CA VAL A 243 7.21 -7.18 -3.60
C VAL A 243 8.35 -6.15 -3.61
N LEU A 244 7.99 -4.90 -3.88
CA LEU A 244 8.88 -3.74 -3.75
C LEU A 244 8.76 -3.14 -2.35
N THR A 245 7.53 -2.85 -1.93
CA THR A 245 7.25 -2.31 -0.60
C THR A 245 6.02 -2.95 0.02
N LYS A 246 5.96 -2.90 1.35
CA LYS A 246 4.89 -3.48 2.16
C LYS A 246 4.47 -2.45 3.20
N THR A 247 3.22 -2.04 3.14
CA THR A 247 2.66 -1.01 4.02
C THR A 247 1.66 -1.66 4.99
N PRO A 248 1.88 -1.57 6.32
CA PRO A 248 0.91 -2.06 7.29
C PRO A 248 -0.47 -1.40 7.10
N ASN A 249 -1.54 -2.17 7.29
CA ASN A 249 -2.92 -1.67 7.16
C ASN A 249 -3.78 -2.01 8.39
N GLY A 250 -3.22 -1.80 9.57
CA GLY A 250 -3.81 -2.22 10.85
C GLY A 250 -3.79 -3.74 11.06
N ASP A 251 -4.00 -4.17 12.30
CA ASP A 251 -3.75 -5.56 12.72
C ASP A 251 -4.75 -6.58 12.17
N GLY A 252 -5.94 -6.11 11.76
CA GLY A 252 -7.00 -6.95 11.20
C GLY A 252 -6.91 -7.20 9.69
N ASN A 253 -5.94 -6.57 9.00
CA ASN A 253 -5.86 -6.63 7.54
C ASN A 253 -4.47 -7.06 7.08
N ILE A 254 -4.41 -7.86 6.01
CA ILE A 254 -3.12 -8.10 5.35
C ILE A 254 -2.53 -6.77 4.85
N PRO A 255 -1.20 -6.63 4.84
CA PRO A 255 -0.57 -5.40 4.38
C PRO A 255 -0.88 -5.06 2.93
N GLU A 256 -0.92 -3.76 2.65
CA GLU A 256 -0.93 -3.26 1.27
C GLU A 256 0.45 -3.50 0.66
N LEU A 257 0.49 -3.75 -0.65
CA LEU A 257 1.72 -4.09 -1.36
C LEU A 257 1.88 -3.20 -2.57
N ASP A 258 3.13 -2.84 -2.84
CA ASP A 258 3.59 -2.41 -4.15
C ASP A 258 4.45 -3.53 -4.72
N LEU A 259 4.18 -3.96 -5.95
CA LEU A 259 4.85 -5.07 -6.61
C LEU A 259 5.33 -4.69 -8.00
N LYS A 260 6.57 -5.02 -8.31
CA LYS A 260 7.08 -5.05 -9.68
C LYS A 260 6.46 -6.23 -10.41
N ALA A 261 5.85 -5.98 -11.57
CA ALA A 261 5.25 -7.01 -12.39
C ALA A 261 6.23 -7.51 -13.46
N THR A 262 6.19 -8.82 -13.72
CA THR A 262 6.91 -9.47 -14.80
C THR A 262 5.92 -10.27 -15.63
N ARG A 263 5.84 -10.02 -16.93
CA ARG A 263 4.96 -10.76 -17.84
C ARG A 263 5.33 -12.24 -17.87
N SER A 264 4.36 -13.10 -17.56
CA SER A 264 4.46 -14.56 -17.60
C SER A 264 3.54 -15.20 -18.65
N GLY A 265 2.53 -14.47 -19.13
CA GLY A 265 1.58 -14.93 -20.14
C GLY A 265 1.80 -14.34 -21.53
N LYS A 266 0.71 -14.31 -22.32
CA LYS A 266 0.69 -13.76 -23.68
C LYS A 266 1.23 -12.33 -23.76
N LYS A 267 1.88 -12.01 -24.88
CA LYS A 267 2.46 -10.69 -25.19
C LYS A 267 1.43 -9.58 -25.49
N HIS A 268 0.17 -9.96 -25.62
CA HIS A 268 -0.96 -9.06 -25.84
C HIS A 268 -2.09 -9.43 -24.89
N GLY A 269 -2.96 -8.46 -24.57
CA GLY A 269 -4.07 -8.62 -23.66
C GLY A 269 -3.99 -7.68 -22.45
N LEU A 270 -4.97 -7.80 -21.57
CA LEU A 270 -5.23 -6.90 -20.45
C LEU A 270 -4.03 -6.70 -19.51
N LEU A 271 -3.27 -7.76 -19.25
CA LEU A 271 -2.12 -7.76 -18.34
C LEU A 271 -0.76 -7.70 -19.06
N ALA A 272 -0.75 -7.69 -20.40
CA ALA A 272 0.47 -7.92 -21.15
C ALA A 272 1.52 -6.81 -20.99
N HIS A 273 1.09 -5.59 -20.69
CA HIS A 273 1.97 -4.45 -20.51
C HIS A 273 2.06 -3.99 -19.05
N THR A 274 1.52 -4.75 -18.09
CA THR A 274 1.62 -4.38 -16.68
C THR A 274 3.07 -4.45 -16.20
N GLY A 275 3.57 -3.33 -15.68
CA GLY A 275 4.90 -3.22 -15.10
C GLY A 275 4.92 -3.11 -13.57
N GLU A 276 3.79 -2.71 -12.97
CA GLU A 276 3.65 -2.56 -11.53
C GLU A 276 2.20 -2.81 -11.10
N ILE A 277 2.06 -3.39 -9.91
CA ILE A 277 0.78 -3.78 -9.33
C ILE A 277 0.75 -3.28 -7.89
N LEU A 278 -0.28 -2.52 -7.54
CA LEU A 278 -0.55 -2.21 -6.15
C LEU A 278 -1.70 -3.08 -5.63
N ARG A 279 -1.55 -3.64 -4.44
CA ARG A 279 -2.63 -4.23 -3.64
C ARG A 279 -3.01 -3.22 -2.56
N LEU A 280 -4.16 -2.59 -2.71
CA LEU A 280 -4.66 -1.50 -1.89
C LEU A 280 -5.98 -1.87 -1.21
N ASN A 281 -6.43 -1.05 -0.26
CA ASN A 281 -7.74 -1.17 0.38
C ASN A 281 -8.00 -2.57 0.94
N THR A 282 -6.97 -3.18 1.56
CA THR A 282 -7.08 -4.54 2.08
C THR A 282 -8.02 -4.60 3.28
N VAL A 283 -8.85 -5.64 3.33
CA VAL A 283 -9.72 -5.94 4.47
C VAL A 283 -9.64 -7.43 4.78
N GLY A 284 -9.30 -7.78 6.03
CA GLY A 284 -9.18 -9.17 6.47
C GLY A 284 -7.94 -9.89 5.92
N GLY A 285 -8.03 -11.21 5.88
CA GLY A 285 -7.00 -12.10 5.32
C GLY A 285 -5.83 -12.41 6.25
N VAL A 286 -5.80 -11.90 7.48
CA VAL A 286 -4.68 -12.14 8.41
C VAL A 286 -4.63 -13.60 8.83
N ALA A 287 -3.41 -14.14 8.99
CA ALA A 287 -3.19 -15.51 9.47
C ALA A 287 -3.91 -15.73 10.81
N PRO A 288 -4.56 -16.88 11.04
CA PRO A 288 -5.16 -17.16 12.33
C PRO A 288 -4.10 -17.18 13.43
N ALA A 289 -4.42 -16.57 14.57
CA ALA A 289 -3.57 -16.57 15.74
C ALA A 289 -3.70 -17.87 16.54
N GLY A 290 -2.71 -18.15 17.39
CA GLY A 290 -2.70 -19.28 18.31
C GLY A 290 -2.07 -20.55 17.73
N SER A 291 -2.06 -21.60 18.55
CA SER A 291 -1.53 -22.92 18.16
C SER A 291 -2.38 -23.55 17.06
N CYS A 292 -1.73 -24.30 16.18
CA CYS A 292 -2.40 -25.03 15.11
C CYS A 292 -1.91 -26.48 15.02
N THR A 293 -2.72 -27.34 14.41
CA THR A 293 -2.33 -28.74 14.13
C THR A 293 -1.37 -28.77 12.94
N PRO A 294 -0.19 -29.41 13.05
CA PRO A 294 0.77 -29.50 11.95
C PRO A 294 0.13 -29.97 10.64
N GLY A 295 0.40 -29.25 9.54
CA GLY A 295 -0.16 -29.54 8.20
C GLY A 295 -1.63 -29.13 8.01
N ALA A 296 -2.30 -28.56 9.01
CA ALA A 296 -3.64 -28.01 8.83
C ALA A 296 -3.60 -26.83 7.85
N VAL A 297 -4.52 -26.84 6.87
CA VAL A 297 -4.67 -25.76 5.89
C VAL A 297 -5.97 -25.02 6.12
N THR A 298 -5.93 -23.69 6.08
CA THR A 298 -7.10 -22.84 6.29
C THR A 298 -7.11 -21.64 5.34
N GLY A 299 -8.30 -21.22 4.93
CA GLY A 299 -8.49 -20.06 4.06
C GLY A 299 -9.19 -18.93 4.79
N VAL A 300 -8.51 -17.79 4.95
CA VAL A 300 -9.05 -16.59 5.60
C VAL A 300 -9.57 -15.63 4.52
N PRO A 301 -10.88 -15.27 4.52
CA PRO A 301 -11.43 -14.34 3.55
C PRO A 301 -10.72 -12.99 3.56
N TYR A 302 -10.53 -12.40 2.38
CA TYR A 302 -10.01 -11.05 2.26
C TYR A 302 -10.66 -10.29 1.09
N ARG A 303 -10.63 -8.95 1.18
CA ARG A 303 -10.92 -8.03 0.07
C ARG A 303 -9.69 -7.16 -0.18
N ALA A 304 -9.56 -6.69 -1.41
CA ALA A 304 -8.57 -5.71 -1.84
C ALA A 304 -8.97 -5.11 -3.18
N ASP A 305 -8.42 -3.94 -3.48
CA ASP A 305 -8.34 -3.40 -4.84
C ASP A 305 -6.93 -3.67 -5.39
N TYR A 306 -6.85 -4.24 -6.59
CA TYR A 306 -5.59 -4.29 -7.32
C TYR A 306 -5.57 -3.21 -8.39
N VAL A 307 -4.49 -2.47 -8.48
CA VAL A 307 -4.24 -1.49 -9.54
C VAL A 307 -3.10 -1.98 -10.41
N PHE A 308 -3.37 -2.18 -11.69
CA PHE A 308 -2.37 -2.64 -12.68
C PHE A 308 -1.93 -1.44 -13.52
N LEU A 309 -0.68 -1.02 -13.36
CA LEU A 309 -0.10 0.07 -14.14
C LEU A 309 0.64 -0.50 -15.33
N GLN A 310 0.32 0.01 -16.52
CA GLN A 310 0.96 -0.45 -17.74
C GLN A 310 2.20 0.40 -18.04
N GLN A 311 3.21 -0.25 -18.62
CA GLN A 311 4.39 0.36 -19.21
C GLN A 311 4.20 0.47 -20.71
N HIS A 312 4.79 1.51 -21.30
CA HIS A 312 4.89 1.66 -22.74
C HIS A 312 6.05 0.88 -23.34
#